data_AF-A0A165PLF7-F1
#
_entry.id   AF-A0A165PLF7-F1
#
_cell.length_a   1.000
_cell.length_b   1.000
_cell.length_c   1.000
_cell.angle_alpha   90.00
_cell.angle_beta   90.00
_cell.angle_gamma   90.00
#
_symmetry.space_group_name_H-M   'P 1'
#
loop_
_entity.id
_entity.type
_entity.pdbx_description
1 polymer ?
#
loop_
_entity_poly.entity_id
_entity_poly.type
_entity_poly.pdbx_seq_one_letter_code
_entity_poly.pdbx_strand_id
1 'polypeptide(L)'
;MLNLPQAPAPICVADKEILVVTNADLRESANVACWPTFEDYAQRLETALTAQGFKMKRAHEYDAARGHGFISSQKEGSELFARIDPEAPLIVLLTAWQYSHHIAPSLAKHKGPILLLANFDGTWPGLVGMLCMAGSLTSLGVDYSRLWSQSFEDEFFNSSLITWLKDGKLSHDTSYLQDVSANHAVLQTPAGQAGQQVGEFILKNKAILGLFDTFCMGMMNGYFPVKALTDIGMPLESLSQSALLVEMEKVPQSLREECLKFYEDRGMTFQFGSDDATELTREQVLEQCAMMIAMARFTTRFGLSAVGVQYQQGLKDSCAASDFAEGAIGSTVRFPIPDEDGSIIWEGKPIPCINEVDMGTAIPQTMMWRLLDAMGLPAETTLHDVRWGSEYEGTFYWDFEISGSVPFEHLKGGVAGATGYRQPAMYFPKGGSSIAGQCKAGAFFWARAHYEGTQVIMHIGTGNAVELPEDEFERRRKATTYEWPLMNCTLDGVGRDDLMAGHQSNHITVAYVPEDKLRDVLQAFVAQALTQGINVKIAGSAKDML
;
A
#
# COMPACT_ATOMS: atom_id res chain seq x y z
N MET A 1 7.95 -13.33 -46.80
CA MET A 1 8.34 -11.93 -46.55
C MET A 1 7.68 -11.53 -45.24
N LEU A 2 8.45 -10.95 -44.32
CA LEU A 2 7.94 -10.48 -43.04
C LEU A 2 7.54 -9.00 -43.21
N ASN A 3 6.27 -8.68 -42.95
CA ASN A 3 5.76 -7.31 -43.03
C ASN A 3 5.45 -6.81 -41.62
N LEU A 4 6.46 -6.30 -40.93
CA LEU A 4 6.31 -5.62 -39.64
C LEU A 4 6.30 -4.10 -39.84
N PRO A 5 5.61 -3.34 -38.97
CA PRO A 5 5.74 -1.89 -38.94
C PRO A 5 7.20 -1.46 -38.81
N GLN A 6 7.58 -0.37 -39.48
CA GLN A 6 8.93 0.19 -39.34
C GLN A 6 9.14 0.66 -37.90
N ALA A 7 10.23 0.22 -37.27
CA ALA A 7 10.59 0.66 -35.93
C ALA A 7 10.89 2.17 -35.91
N PRO A 8 10.43 2.93 -34.90
CA PRO A 8 10.78 4.34 -34.77
C PRO A 8 12.28 4.52 -34.51
N ALA A 9 12.77 5.75 -34.68
CA ALA A 9 14.18 6.06 -34.40
C ALA A 9 14.54 5.80 -32.93
N PRO A 10 15.69 5.16 -32.65
CA PRO A 10 16.11 4.85 -31.29
C PRO A 10 16.50 6.12 -30.51
N ILE A 11 16.31 6.08 -29.20
CA ILE A 11 16.71 7.08 -28.22
C ILE A 11 17.97 6.58 -27.54
N CYS A 12 19.12 7.03 -28.04
CA CYS A 12 20.44 6.73 -27.48
C CYS A 12 20.94 7.88 -26.59
N VAL A 13 21.96 7.61 -25.79
CA VAL A 13 22.71 8.62 -25.02
C VAL A 13 24.11 8.82 -25.59
N ALA A 14 24.62 10.04 -25.51
CA ALA A 14 26.04 10.31 -25.70
C ALA A 14 26.85 10.00 -24.42
N ASP A 15 28.18 10.14 -24.49
CA ASP A 15 29.03 10.10 -23.29
C ASP A 15 28.55 11.16 -22.28
N LYS A 16 28.43 10.74 -21.01
CA LYS A 16 27.90 11.55 -19.90
C LYS A 16 26.48 12.10 -20.09
N GLU A 17 25.65 11.47 -20.91
CA GLU A 17 24.20 11.71 -20.91
C GLU A 17 23.46 10.62 -20.13
N ILE A 18 22.49 11.02 -19.31
CA ILE A 18 21.62 10.12 -18.54
C ILE A 18 20.18 10.26 -19.05
N LEU A 19 19.51 9.13 -19.33
CA LEU A 19 18.09 9.16 -19.67
C LEU A 19 17.25 9.32 -18.40
N VAL A 20 16.26 10.21 -18.48
CA VAL A 20 15.24 10.35 -17.43
C VAL A 20 13.88 10.00 -18.00
N VAL A 21 13.20 9.10 -17.31
CA VAL A 21 11.79 8.75 -17.53
C VAL A 21 10.99 9.02 -16.27
N THR A 22 9.70 9.24 -16.45
CA THR A 22 8.73 9.31 -15.37
C THR A 22 7.39 8.75 -15.86
N ASN A 23 6.79 7.89 -15.05
CA ASN A 23 5.41 7.46 -15.20
C ASN A 23 4.63 7.87 -13.95
N ALA A 24 3.32 8.01 -14.10
CA ALA A 24 2.45 8.39 -13.00
C ALA A 24 1.13 7.62 -13.09
N ASP A 25 0.06 8.26 -12.65
CA ASP A 25 -1.29 7.72 -12.58
C ASP A 25 -1.87 7.48 -13.99
N LEU A 26 -2.84 6.58 -14.10
CA LEU A 26 -3.66 6.45 -15.31
C LEU A 26 -4.67 7.60 -15.45
N ARG A 27 -5.05 8.23 -14.33
CA ARG A 27 -6.02 9.33 -14.27
C ARG A 27 -5.36 10.65 -14.65
N GLU A 28 -5.80 11.26 -15.76
CA GLU A 28 -5.29 12.56 -16.23
C GLU A 28 -5.48 13.68 -15.19
N SER A 29 -6.58 13.68 -14.44
CA SER A 29 -6.82 14.63 -13.35
C SER A 29 -5.72 14.63 -12.29
N ALA A 30 -5.22 13.45 -11.94
CA ALA A 30 -4.12 13.30 -11.00
C ALA A 30 -2.80 13.77 -11.62
N ASN A 31 -2.54 13.39 -12.86
CA ASN A 31 -1.31 13.75 -13.56
C ASN A 31 -1.13 15.26 -13.74
N VAL A 32 -2.21 15.98 -14.10
CA VAL A 32 -2.19 17.45 -14.22
C VAL A 32 -1.86 18.12 -12.88
N ALA A 33 -2.47 17.66 -11.79
CA ALA A 33 -2.23 18.22 -10.46
C ALA A 33 -0.78 17.98 -9.97
N CYS A 34 -0.21 16.82 -10.30
CA CYS A 34 1.13 16.43 -9.88
C CYS A 34 2.27 16.95 -10.77
N TRP A 35 1.97 17.37 -12.00
CA TRP A 35 2.99 17.78 -12.98
C TRP A 35 3.93 18.89 -12.50
N PRO A 36 3.46 19.97 -11.85
CA PRO A 36 4.34 21.03 -11.36
C PRO A 36 5.42 20.53 -10.39
N THR A 37 5.09 19.55 -9.54
CA THR A 37 6.06 18.94 -8.62
C THR A 37 7.11 18.13 -9.39
N PHE A 38 6.73 17.41 -10.44
CA PHE A 38 7.71 16.76 -11.31
C PHE A 38 8.66 17.77 -11.96
N GLU A 39 8.14 18.88 -12.50
CA GLU A 39 8.99 19.89 -13.16
C GLU A 39 10.03 20.49 -12.22
N ASP A 40 9.63 20.81 -10.99
CA ASP A 40 10.54 21.30 -9.95
C ASP A 40 11.66 20.30 -9.65
N TYR A 41 11.31 19.05 -9.34
CA TYR A 41 12.31 18.01 -9.05
C TYR A 41 13.16 17.62 -10.27
N ALA A 42 12.61 17.68 -11.49
CA ALA A 42 13.37 17.46 -12.72
C ALA A 42 14.42 18.57 -12.92
N GLN A 43 14.08 19.83 -12.64
CA GLN A 43 15.03 20.95 -12.73
C GLN A 43 16.14 20.84 -11.67
N ARG A 44 15.80 20.40 -10.45
CA ARG A 44 16.79 20.13 -9.39
C ARG A 44 17.72 18.98 -9.78
N LEU A 45 17.17 17.89 -10.32
CA LEU A 45 17.96 16.77 -10.82
C LEU A 45 18.90 17.20 -11.96
N GLU A 46 18.42 17.99 -12.91
CA GLU A 46 19.27 18.52 -13.99
C GLU A 46 20.43 19.36 -13.46
N THR A 47 20.17 20.18 -12.45
CA THR A 47 21.20 20.98 -11.75
C THR A 47 22.23 20.07 -11.09
N ALA A 48 21.79 19.05 -10.36
CA ALA A 48 22.66 18.09 -9.70
C ALA A 48 23.53 17.28 -10.69
N LEU A 49 22.92 16.79 -11.78
CA LEU A 49 23.66 16.07 -12.84
C LEU A 49 24.69 16.98 -13.51
N THR A 50 24.33 18.23 -13.81
CA THR A 50 25.22 19.22 -14.43
C THR A 50 26.42 19.52 -13.52
N ALA A 51 26.20 19.62 -12.20
CA ALA A 51 27.28 19.82 -11.23
C ALA A 51 28.29 18.66 -11.21
N GLN A 52 27.86 17.44 -11.56
CA GLN A 52 28.72 16.26 -11.70
C GLN A 52 29.26 16.07 -13.13
N GLY A 53 28.99 17.00 -14.04
CA GLY A 53 29.44 16.95 -15.43
C GLY A 53 28.65 16.00 -16.33
N PHE A 54 27.44 15.63 -15.92
CA PHE A 54 26.48 14.85 -16.71
C PHE A 54 25.38 15.75 -17.25
N LYS A 55 24.78 15.35 -18.37
CA LYS A 55 23.64 16.04 -18.97
C LYS A 55 22.39 15.17 -18.87
N MET A 56 21.29 15.78 -18.42
CA MET A 56 19.99 15.14 -18.40
C MET A 56 19.40 15.08 -19.82
N LYS A 57 18.84 13.93 -20.20
CA LYS A 57 18.05 13.78 -21.43
C LYS A 57 16.73 13.12 -21.09
N ARG A 58 15.64 13.91 -21.11
CA ARG A 58 14.29 13.37 -20.92
C ARG A 58 13.90 12.51 -22.12
N ALA A 59 13.40 11.30 -21.88
CA ALA A 59 13.09 10.36 -22.95
C ALA A 59 11.72 10.58 -23.61
N HIS A 60 10.87 11.39 -22.99
CA HIS A 60 9.53 11.75 -23.46
C HIS A 60 9.30 13.26 -23.31
N GLU A 61 8.37 13.81 -24.08
CA GLU A 61 8.10 15.25 -24.12
C GLU A 61 6.86 15.63 -23.30
N TYR A 62 6.70 16.92 -23.01
CA TYR A 62 5.46 17.44 -22.45
C TYR A 62 4.36 17.46 -23.52
N ASP A 63 3.16 16.99 -23.17
CA ASP A 63 1.99 17.07 -24.04
C ASP A 63 1.10 18.25 -23.62
N ALA A 64 1.10 19.30 -24.43
CA ALA A 64 0.33 20.51 -24.18
C ALA A 64 -1.19 20.30 -24.18
N ALA A 65 -1.69 19.27 -24.88
CA ALA A 65 -3.12 18.96 -24.88
C ALA A 65 -3.55 18.26 -23.60
N ARG A 66 -2.65 17.50 -22.97
CA ARG A 66 -2.91 16.77 -21.72
C ARG A 66 -2.56 17.58 -20.47
N GLY A 67 -1.69 18.57 -20.62
CA GLY A 67 -1.25 19.40 -19.49
C GLY A 67 -0.14 18.76 -18.64
N HIS A 68 0.46 17.67 -19.12
CA HIS A 68 1.55 16.98 -18.43
C HIS A 68 2.37 16.15 -19.42
N GLY A 69 3.47 15.56 -18.94
CA GLY A 69 4.32 14.67 -19.73
C GLY A 69 4.58 13.29 -19.13
N PHE A 70 3.87 12.92 -18.06
CA PHE A 70 3.95 11.56 -17.52
C PHE A 70 3.53 10.48 -18.54
N ILE A 71 4.22 9.34 -18.48
CA ILE A 71 3.72 8.09 -19.07
C ILE A 71 2.54 7.61 -18.22
N SER A 72 1.34 7.52 -18.81
CA SER A 72 0.11 7.17 -18.08
C SER A 72 -0.53 5.87 -18.56
N SER A 73 0.14 5.11 -19.42
CA SER A 73 -0.33 3.78 -19.81
C SER A 73 0.81 2.81 -20.15
N GLN A 74 0.50 1.52 -20.08
CA GLN A 74 1.43 0.46 -20.52
C GLN A 74 1.74 0.55 -22.01
N LYS A 75 0.79 1.04 -22.84
CA LYS A 75 1.04 1.27 -24.27
C LYS A 75 2.13 2.32 -24.46
N GLU A 76 1.98 3.48 -23.84
CA GLU A 76 2.95 4.57 -23.93
C GLU A 76 4.34 4.14 -23.41
N GLY A 77 4.38 3.46 -22.27
CA GLY A 77 5.63 2.92 -21.73
C GLY A 77 6.27 1.89 -22.66
N SER A 78 5.50 0.96 -23.22
CA SER A 78 6.03 -0.03 -24.18
C SER A 78 6.55 0.63 -25.46
N GLU A 79 5.81 1.59 -26.01
CA GLU A 79 6.20 2.32 -27.23
C GLU A 79 7.46 3.16 -27.01
N LEU A 80 7.60 3.79 -25.85
CA LEU A 80 8.80 4.54 -25.48
C LEU A 80 10.02 3.61 -25.35
N PHE A 81 9.89 2.54 -24.56
CA PHE A 81 11.02 1.63 -24.30
C PHE A 81 11.42 0.80 -25.53
N ALA A 82 10.53 0.60 -26.49
CA ALA A 82 10.88 0.02 -27.79
C ALA A 82 11.90 0.88 -28.57
N ARG A 83 12.05 2.16 -28.20
CA ARG A 83 13.00 3.09 -28.81
C ARG A 83 14.23 3.32 -27.93
N ILE A 84 14.11 3.22 -26.61
CA ILE A 84 15.22 3.45 -25.68
C ILE A 84 16.33 2.43 -25.95
N ASP A 85 17.57 2.90 -26.00
CA ASP A 85 18.75 2.04 -26.01
C ASP A 85 18.74 1.16 -24.74
N PRO A 86 18.67 -0.18 -24.87
CA PRO A 86 18.54 -1.07 -23.72
C PRO A 86 19.75 -1.03 -22.76
N GLU A 87 20.90 -0.48 -23.19
CA GLU A 87 22.09 -0.36 -22.34
C GLU A 87 22.22 1.04 -21.69
N ALA A 88 21.35 1.99 -22.02
CA ALA A 88 21.46 3.36 -21.52
C ALA A 88 21.29 3.45 -19.99
N PRO A 89 22.08 4.26 -19.28
CA PRO A 89 21.82 4.57 -17.87
C PRO A 89 20.50 5.34 -17.76
N LEU A 90 19.63 4.86 -16.87
CA LEU A 90 18.24 5.31 -16.77
C LEU A 90 17.91 5.71 -15.33
N ILE A 91 17.40 6.92 -15.16
CA ILE A 91 16.76 7.37 -13.91
C ILE A 91 15.24 7.36 -14.13
N VAL A 92 14.52 6.67 -13.25
CA VAL A 92 13.07 6.79 -13.11
C VAL A 92 12.80 7.79 -12.00
N LEU A 93 12.40 9.02 -12.36
CA LEU A 93 12.08 10.08 -11.39
C LEU A 93 10.60 9.97 -10.99
N LEU A 94 10.37 9.74 -9.70
CA LEU A 94 9.07 9.42 -9.12
C LEU A 94 8.68 10.50 -8.10
N THR A 95 7.72 11.34 -8.47
CA THR A 95 7.27 12.50 -7.68
C THR A 95 5.77 12.48 -7.36
N ALA A 96 5.08 11.42 -7.79
CA ALA A 96 3.66 11.21 -7.63
C ALA A 96 3.35 9.72 -7.55
N TRP A 97 2.10 9.38 -7.22
CA TRP A 97 1.61 8.01 -7.36
C TRP A 97 1.73 7.58 -8.81
N GLN A 98 2.13 6.33 -9.01
CA GLN A 98 2.43 5.79 -10.32
C GLN A 98 1.96 4.35 -10.44
N TYR A 99 1.57 3.94 -11.63
CA TYR A 99 1.15 2.56 -11.87
C TYR A 99 2.34 1.78 -12.43
N SER A 100 2.94 0.91 -11.61
CA SER A 100 4.22 0.24 -11.94
C SER A 100 4.16 -0.49 -13.28
N HIS A 101 3.03 -1.13 -13.58
CA HIS A 101 2.82 -1.86 -14.83
C HIS A 101 2.94 -1.00 -16.11
N HIS A 102 2.92 0.33 -16.03
CA HIS A 102 3.14 1.20 -17.18
C HIS A 102 4.53 1.00 -17.78
N ILE A 103 5.56 0.82 -16.95
CA ILE A 103 6.96 0.73 -17.40
C ILE A 103 7.73 -0.46 -16.85
N ALA A 104 7.33 -1.06 -15.73
CA ALA A 104 8.06 -2.18 -15.11
C ALA A 104 8.26 -3.38 -16.06
N PRO A 105 7.28 -3.79 -16.91
CA PRO A 105 7.51 -4.84 -17.89
C PRO A 105 8.62 -4.51 -18.92
N SER A 106 8.74 -3.23 -19.28
CA SER A 106 9.80 -2.77 -20.19
C SER A 106 11.14 -2.66 -19.47
N LEU A 107 11.16 -2.15 -18.24
CA LEU A 107 12.35 -2.11 -17.38
C LEU A 107 12.92 -3.52 -17.14
N ALA A 108 12.06 -4.55 -17.06
CA ALA A 108 12.50 -5.94 -16.94
C ALA A 108 13.26 -6.50 -18.15
N LYS A 109 13.30 -5.76 -19.27
CA LYS A 109 14.12 -6.08 -20.45
C LYS A 109 15.24 -5.08 -20.69
N HIS A 110 15.30 -4.02 -19.89
CA HIS A 110 16.40 -3.06 -19.88
C HIS A 110 17.64 -3.72 -19.25
N LYS A 111 18.82 -3.40 -19.77
CA LYS A 111 20.10 -4.01 -19.38
C LYS A 111 21.06 -3.01 -18.75
N GLY A 112 20.92 -1.73 -19.10
CA GLY A 112 21.64 -0.64 -18.48
C GLY A 112 21.25 -0.43 -17.02
N PRO A 113 22.04 0.37 -16.27
CA PRO A 113 21.77 0.61 -14.86
C PRO A 113 20.48 1.43 -14.67
N ILE A 114 19.67 1.06 -13.68
CA ILE A 114 18.42 1.72 -13.31
C ILE A 114 18.57 2.36 -11.93
N LEU A 115 18.24 3.64 -11.82
CA LEU A 115 18.04 4.35 -10.55
C LEU A 115 16.58 4.75 -10.39
N LEU A 116 15.92 4.26 -9.35
CA LEU A 116 14.65 4.79 -8.89
C LEU A 116 14.95 5.98 -7.97
N LEU A 117 14.51 7.17 -8.36
CA LEU A 117 14.74 8.40 -7.62
C LEU A 117 13.41 9.01 -7.15
N ALA A 118 13.21 9.12 -5.85
CA ALA A 118 12.01 9.70 -5.25
C ALA A 118 12.24 11.10 -4.66
N ASN A 119 11.22 11.94 -4.72
CA ASN A 119 11.11 13.07 -3.77
C ASN A 119 10.79 12.55 -2.37
N PHE A 120 11.30 13.21 -1.32
CA PHE A 120 10.86 13.00 0.06
C PHE A 120 9.96 14.15 0.50
N ASP A 121 8.74 14.17 -0.05
CA ASP A 121 7.74 15.25 0.09
C ASP A 121 6.36 14.62 0.33
N GLY A 122 5.61 15.15 1.30
CA GLY A 122 4.27 14.65 1.66
C GLY A 122 3.18 15.03 0.66
N THR A 123 3.39 16.11 -0.11
CA THR A 123 2.38 16.76 -0.97
C THR A 123 1.73 15.76 -1.92
N TRP A 124 2.56 14.98 -2.62
CA TRP A 124 2.13 13.92 -3.51
C TRP A 124 2.87 12.61 -3.20
N PRO A 125 2.23 11.45 -3.41
CA PRO A 125 2.74 10.13 -3.02
C PRO A 125 3.89 9.60 -3.92
N GLY A 126 4.96 10.37 -4.12
CA GLY A 126 6.14 9.94 -4.88
C GLY A 126 6.99 8.88 -4.18
N LEU A 127 7.12 8.95 -2.84
CA LEU A 127 7.73 7.90 -2.02
C LEU A 127 6.98 6.57 -2.15
N VAL A 128 5.65 6.63 -2.02
CA VAL A 128 4.72 5.51 -2.22
C VAL A 128 4.93 4.91 -3.62
N GLY A 129 4.93 5.76 -4.66
CA GLY A 129 5.18 5.34 -6.03
C GLY A 129 6.53 4.64 -6.22
N MET A 130 7.60 5.16 -5.61
CA MET A 130 8.93 4.55 -5.69
C MET A 130 9.01 3.20 -4.99
N LEU A 131 8.46 3.07 -3.78
CA LEU A 131 8.44 1.80 -3.06
C LEU A 131 7.60 0.73 -3.79
N CYS A 132 6.49 1.13 -4.42
CA CYS A 132 5.70 0.23 -5.28
C CYS A 132 6.51 -0.24 -6.50
N MET A 133 7.20 0.67 -7.20
CA MET A 133 8.06 0.33 -8.35
C MET A 133 9.19 -0.59 -7.92
N ALA A 134 9.84 -0.29 -6.79
CA ALA A 134 10.93 -1.08 -6.25
C ALA A 134 10.51 -2.52 -5.95
N GLY A 135 9.42 -2.71 -5.19
CA GLY A 135 8.85 -4.03 -4.94
C GLY A 135 8.46 -4.76 -6.22
N SER A 136 7.90 -4.04 -7.20
CA SER A 136 7.52 -4.60 -8.50
C SER A 136 8.73 -5.08 -9.31
N LEU A 137 9.83 -4.31 -9.32
CA LEU A 137 11.07 -4.69 -10.00
C LEU A 137 11.77 -5.88 -9.30
N THR A 138 11.75 -5.93 -7.97
CA THR A 138 12.23 -7.09 -7.19
C THR A 138 11.45 -8.34 -7.58
N SER A 139 10.11 -8.26 -7.63
CA SER A 139 9.26 -9.39 -8.05
C SER A 139 9.47 -9.83 -9.50
N LEU A 140 9.99 -8.95 -10.36
CA LEU A 140 10.37 -9.25 -11.73
C LEU A 140 11.83 -9.73 -11.89
N GLY A 141 12.59 -9.78 -10.78
CA GLY A 141 14.01 -10.16 -10.81
C GLY A 141 14.91 -9.14 -11.50
N VAL A 142 14.57 -7.85 -11.39
CA VAL A 142 15.31 -6.74 -12.01
C VAL A 142 16.21 -6.10 -10.97
N ASP A 143 17.47 -5.88 -11.32
CA ASP A 143 18.39 -5.11 -10.50
C ASP A 143 18.13 -3.61 -10.66
N TYR A 144 18.08 -2.89 -9.55
CA TYR A 144 17.91 -1.43 -9.52
C TYR A 144 18.58 -0.82 -8.29
N SER A 145 18.86 0.47 -8.38
CA SER A 145 19.30 1.31 -7.26
C SER A 145 18.14 2.19 -6.78
N ARG A 146 18.18 2.61 -5.51
CA ARG A 146 17.20 3.53 -4.92
C ARG A 146 17.91 4.80 -4.45
N LEU A 147 17.29 5.96 -4.62
CA LEU A 147 17.71 7.20 -3.99
C LEU A 147 16.48 8.05 -3.69
N TRP A 148 16.56 8.84 -2.63
CA TRP A 148 15.50 9.74 -2.20
C TRP A 148 16.11 10.98 -1.58
N SER A 149 15.42 12.10 -1.70
CA SER A 149 15.80 13.33 -0.99
C SER A 149 14.67 14.35 -1.03
N GLN A 150 14.63 15.19 0.00
CA GLN A 150 13.69 16.30 0.07
C GLN A 150 14.05 17.41 -0.91
N SER A 151 15.33 17.75 -1.06
CA SER A 151 15.78 18.92 -1.83
C SER A 151 16.62 18.62 -3.06
N PHE A 152 17.21 17.42 -3.15
CA PHE A 152 18.27 17.04 -4.08
C PHE A 152 19.56 17.85 -3.90
N GLU A 153 19.77 18.42 -2.70
CA GLU A 153 20.94 19.23 -2.37
C GLU A 153 21.73 18.71 -1.16
N ASP A 154 21.17 17.76 -0.40
CA ASP A 154 21.82 17.22 0.79
C ASP A 154 23.03 16.33 0.46
N GLU A 155 23.89 16.13 1.47
CA GLU A 155 25.13 15.37 1.31
C GLU A 155 24.89 13.89 0.98
N PHE A 156 23.85 13.29 1.57
CA PHE A 156 23.48 11.90 1.29
C PHE A 156 23.07 11.73 -0.17
N PHE A 157 22.24 12.63 -0.70
CA PHE A 157 21.85 12.63 -2.10
C PHE A 157 23.06 12.80 -3.04
N ASN A 158 23.87 13.84 -2.81
CA ASN A 158 24.99 14.16 -3.69
C ASN A 158 26.04 13.03 -3.75
N SER A 159 26.43 12.49 -2.60
CA SER A 159 27.41 11.39 -2.52
C SER A 159 26.88 10.09 -3.13
N SER A 160 25.59 9.79 -2.94
CA SER A 160 24.93 8.63 -3.52
C SER A 160 24.76 8.74 -5.03
N LEU A 161 24.39 9.91 -5.54
CA LEU A 161 24.28 10.18 -6.97
C LEU A 161 25.64 10.04 -7.66
N ILE A 162 26.72 10.57 -7.08
CA ILE A 162 28.09 10.42 -7.60
C ILE A 162 28.48 8.93 -7.69
N THR A 163 28.18 8.16 -6.64
CA THR A 163 28.44 6.72 -6.61
C THR A 163 27.71 6.02 -7.76
N TRP A 164 26.42 6.27 -7.93
CA TRP A 164 25.64 5.65 -9.00
C TRP A 164 26.11 6.07 -10.40
N LEU A 165 26.42 7.36 -10.61
CA LEU A 165 26.92 7.87 -11.89
C LEU A 165 28.26 7.25 -12.30
N LYS A 166 29.11 6.93 -11.32
CA LYS A 166 30.42 6.32 -11.56
C LYS A 166 30.33 4.81 -11.77
N ASP A 167 29.58 4.12 -10.92
CA ASP A 167 29.63 2.66 -10.82
C ASP A 167 28.40 1.98 -11.48
N GLY A 168 27.39 2.76 -11.88
CA GLY A 168 26.10 2.25 -12.36
C GLY A 168 25.26 1.56 -11.29
N LYS A 169 25.70 1.60 -10.03
CA LYS A 169 25.07 0.92 -8.91
C LYS A 169 25.25 1.71 -7.63
N LEU A 170 24.21 1.72 -6.81
CA LEU A 170 24.20 2.24 -5.46
C LEU A 170 23.59 1.17 -4.54
N SER A 171 24.31 0.83 -3.48
CA SER A 171 23.87 -0.12 -2.47
C SER A 171 23.64 0.62 -1.15
N HIS A 172 22.57 0.26 -0.45
CA HIS A 172 22.28 0.75 0.90
C HIS A 172 22.49 -0.37 1.92
N ASP A 173 22.77 0.00 3.16
CA ASP A 173 22.76 -0.96 4.26
C ASP A 173 21.33 -1.41 4.54
N THR A 174 21.11 -2.73 4.53
CA THR A 174 19.83 -3.36 4.85
C THR A 174 19.96 -4.35 6.00
N SER A 175 21.02 -4.23 6.81
CA SER A 175 21.33 -5.11 7.95
C SER A 175 20.29 -5.10 9.07
N TYR A 176 19.37 -4.13 9.06
CA TYR A 176 18.18 -4.14 9.91
C TYR A 176 17.25 -5.32 9.58
N LEU A 177 17.25 -5.85 8.35
CA LEU A 177 16.50 -7.04 7.93
C LEU A 177 17.38 -8.29 8.05
N GLN A 178 17.05 -9.18 8.97
CA GLN A 178 17.83 -10.39 9.25
C GLN A 178 17.01 -11.65 8.98
N ASP A 179 17.60 -12.62 8.29
CA ASP A 179 16.92 -13.89 8.02
C ASP A 179 16.67 -14.68 9.30
N VAL A 180 15.45 -15.18 9.49
CA VAL A 180 15.11 -16.13 10.55
C VAL A 180 15.12 -17.53 9.96
N SER A 181 16.02 -18.38 10.44
CA SER A 181 16.15 -19.74 9.89
C SER A 181 14.92 -20.61 10.15
N ALA A 182 14.63 -21.55 9.24
CA ALA A 182 13.51 -22.48 9.38
C ALA A 182 13.56 -23.38 10.64
N ASN A 183 14.72 -23.47 11.31
CA ASN A 183 14.91 -24.23 12.54
C ASN A 183 15.21 -23.31 13.75
N HIS A 184 14.82 -22.03 13.69
CA HIS A 184 15.11 -21.05 14.72
C HIS A 184 14.55 -21.47 16.10
N ALA A 185 15.25 -21.08 17.17
CA ALA A 185 14.89 -21.45 18.55
C ALA A 185 13.49 -20.97 18.98
N VAL A 186 12.97 -19.91 18.34
CA VAL A 186 11.61 -19.38 18.53
C VAL A 186 10.54 -20.48 18.42
N LEU A 187 10.74 -21.48 17.56
CA LEU A 187 9.81 -22.60 17.37
C LEU A 187 9.66 -23.48 18.63
N GLN A 188 10.60 -23.41 19.57
CA GLN A 188 10.57 -24.18 20.82
C GLN A 188 9.95 -23.39 21.99
N THR A 189 9.67 -22.11 21.81
CA THR A 189 8.99 -21.29 22.82
C THR A 189 7.51 -21.68 22.91
N PRO A 190 6.84 -21.50 24.07
CA PRO A 190 5.40 -21.74 24.18
C PRO A 190 4.58 -20.92 23.16
N ALA A 191 4.95 -19.66 22.93
CA ALA A 191 4.29 -18.81 21.94
C ALA A 191 4.55 -19.32 20.50
N GLY A 192 5.78 -19.70 20.18
CA GLY A 192 6.11 -20.30 18.88
C GLY A 192 5.39 -21.63 18.61
N GLN A 193 5.10 -22.42 19.64
CA GLN A 193 4.26 -23.63 19.51
C GLN A 193 2.79 -23.28 19.20
N ALA A 194 2.24 -22.21 19.80
CA ALA A 194 0.91 -21.71 19.43
C ALA A 194 0.89 -21.21 17.98
N GLY A 195 1.92 -20.47 17.55
CA GLY A 195 2.11 -20.03 16.17
C GLY A 195 2.14 -21.19 15.16
N GLN A 196 2.89 -22.25 15.47
CA GLN A 196 2.93 -23.48 14.65
C GLN A 196 1.54 -24.09 14.49
N GLN A 197 0.75 -24.20 15.56
CA GLN A 197 -0.61 -24.75 15.50
C GLN A 197 -1.51 -23.91 14.57
N VAL A 198 -1.40 -22.58 14.64
CA VAL A 198 -2.15 -21.68 13.74
C VAL A 198 -1.70 -21.83 12.28
N GLY A 199 -0.38 -21.92 12.04
CA GLY A 199 0.18 -22.13 10.70
C GLY A 199 -0.28 -23.46 10.08
N GLU A 200 -0.20 -24.55 10.85
CA GLU A 200 -0.71 -25.87 10.46
C GLU A 200 -2.22 -25.85 10.19
N PHE A 201 -2.98 -25.11 11.01
CA PHE A 201 -4.41 -24.92 10.81
C PHE A 201 -4.70 -24.24 9.46
N ILE A 202 -3.98 -23.18 9.11
CA ILE A 202 -4.14 -22.49 7.81
C ILE A 202 -3.73 -23.43 6.66
N LEU A 203 -2.60 -24.12 6.77
CA LEU A 203 -2.17 -25.07 5.74
C LEU A 203 -3.19 -26.18 5.51
N LYS A 204 -3.84 -26.68 6.57
CA LYS A 204 -4.82 -27.76 6.48
C LYS A 204 -6.19 -27.28 5.98
N ASN A 205 -6.72 -26.20 6.55
CA ASN A 205 -8.10 -25.76 6.34
C ASN A 205 -8.23 -24.68 5.26
N LYS A 206 -7.09 -24.10 4.85
CA LYS A 206 -6.96 -22.96 3.94
C LYS A 206 -7.53 -21.68 4.51
N ALA A 207 -6.82 -20.57 4.28
CA ALA A 207 -7.35 -19.23 4.51
C ALA A 207 -7.66 -18.61 3.14
N ILE A 208 -8.89 -18.79 2.66
CA ILE A 208 -9.30 -18.37 1.32
C ILE A 208 -9.36 -16.83 1.25
N LEU A 209 -8.62 -16.25 0.30
CA LEU A 209 -8.60 -14.81 0.05
C LEU A 209 -9.61 -14.49 -1.06
N GLY A 210 -10.71 -13.80 -0.76
CA GLY A 210 -11.69 -13.42 -1.77
C GLY A 210 -11.49 -11.99 -2.24
N LEU A 211 -11.05 -11.80 -3.48
CA LEU A 211 -10.74 -10.48 -4.02
C LEU A 211 -11.65 -10.16 -5.19
N PHE A 212 -12.37 -9.04 -5.12
CA PHE A 212 -13.21 -8.52 -6.21
C PHE A 212 -12.33 -7.84 -7.25
N ASP A 213 -12.12 -8.55 -8.35
CA ASP A 213 -11.05 -8.35 -9.32
C ASP A 213 -9.65 -8.36 -8.64
N THR A 214 -8.60 -8.15 -9.41
CA THR A 214 -7.22 -8.18 -8.92
C THR A 214 -6.39 -7.10 -9.62
N PHE A 215 -5.20 -6.83 -9.09
CA PHE A 215 -4.22 -5.93 -9.73
C PHE A 215 -4.67 -4.46 -9.74
N CYS A 216 -4.98 -3.93 -8.55
CA CYS A 216 -5.34 -2.53 -8.37
C CYS A 216 -4.21 -1.61 -8.80
N MET A 217 -4.55 -0.58 -9.58
CA MET A 217 -3.63 0.50 -9.99
C MET A 217 -2.27 0.03 -10.55
N GLY A 218 -2.20 -1.16 -11.13
CA GLY A 218 -0.95 -1.68 -11.68
C GLY A 218 0.13 -2.02 -10.65
N MET A 219 -0.24 -2.21 -9.38
CA MET A 219 0.65 -2.64 -8.31
C MET A 219 1.09 -4.09 -8.50
N MET A 220 2.23 -4.30 -9.17
CA MET A 220 2.74 -5.65 -9.43
C MET A 220 3.28 -6.30 -8.15
N ASN A 221 3.80 -5.51 -7.21
CA ASN A 221 4.18 -5.93 -5.87
C ASN A 221 3.02 -6.50 -5.03
N GLY A 222 1.76 -6.28 -5.45
CA GLY A 222 0.56 -6.78 -4.81
C GLY A 222 -0.14 -7.92 -5.55
N TYR A 223 0.45 -8.46 -6.62
CA TYR A 223 -0.16 -9.53 -7.43
C TYR A 223 0.70 -10.80 -7.43
N PHE A 224 0.37 -11.74 -6.54
CA PHE A 224 1.21 -12.90 -6.25
C PHE A 224 0.93 -14.07 -7.20
N PRO A 225 1.95 -14.89 -7.53
CA PRO A 225 1.74 -16.12 -8.27
C PRO A 225 0.81 -17.08 -7.53
N VAL A 226 -0.09 -17.74 -8.28
CA VAL A 226 -1.01 -18.75 -7.73
C VAL A 226 -0.28 -19.82 -6.91
N LYS A 227 0.90 -20.27 -7.37
CA LYS A 227 1.72 -21.24 -6.64
C LYS A 227 2.15 -20.72 -5.26
N ALA A 228 2.60 -19.46 -5.19
CA ALA A 228 3.06 -18.86 -3.94
C ALA A 228 1.94 -18.85 -2.89
N LEU A 229 0.74 -18.40 -3.28
CA LEU A 229 -0.46 -18.42 -2.43
C LEU A 229 -0.91 -19.83 -2.05
N THR A 230 -0.87 -20.77 -3.00
CA THR A 230 -1.27 -22.17 -2.76
C THR A 230 -0.36 -22.86 -1.75
N ASP A 231 0.95 -22.67 -1.88
CA ASP A 231 1.96 -23.33 -1.05
C ASP A 231 1.83 -22.91 0.43
N ILE A 232 1.53 -21.63 0.69
CA ILE A 232 1.37 -21.10 2.05
C ILE A 232 -0.03 -21.36 2.65
N GLY A 233 -0.92 -22.03 1.92
CA GLY A 233 -2.28 -22.36 2.37
C GLY A 233 -3.30 -21.23 2.25
N MET A 234 -3.06 -20.24 1.38
CA MET A 234 -3.92 -19.05 1.24
C MET A 234 -4.41 -18.87 -0.20
N PRO A 235 -5.20 -19.82 -0.76
CA PRO A 235 -5.63 -19.77 -2.14
C PRO A 235 -6.54 -18.56 -2.40
N LEU A 236 -6.49 -18.05 -3.64
CA LEU A 236 -7.32 -16.95 -4.12
C LEU A 236 -8.67 -17.46 -4.63
N GLU A 237 -9.76 -16.90 -4.10
CA GLU A 237 -11.09 -16.93 -4.69
C GLU A 237 -11.26 -15.64 -5.51
N SER A 238 -11.36 -15.76 -6.83
CA SER A 238 -11.49 -14.61 -7.73
C SER A 238 -12.95 -14.22 -7.85
N LEU A 239 -13.30 -13.06 -7.34
CA LEU A 239 -14.64 -12.48 -7.39
C LEU A 239 -14.68 -11.37 -8.44
N SER A 240 -15.86 -10.98 -8.91
CA SER A 240 -16.02 -9.89 -9.87
C SER A 240 -16.65 -8.67 -9.22
N GLN A 241 -16.07 -7.48 -9.44
CA GLN A 241 -16.66 -6.22 -8.99
C GLN A 241 -18.07 -5.98 -9.56
N SER A 242 -18.36 -6.51 -10.76
CA SER A 242 -19.72 -6.44 -11.33
C SER A 242 -20.75 -7.23 -10.50
N ALA A 243 -20.34 -8.37 -9.92
CA ALA A 243 -21.19 -9.15 -9.03
C ALA A 243 -21.40 -8.45 -7.69
N LEU A 244 -20.42 -7.67 -7.23
CA LEU A 244 -20.55 -6.82 -6.03
C LEU A 244 -21.65 -5.77 -6.23
N LEU A 245 -21.69 -5.08 -7.38
CA LEU A 245 -22.74 -4.11 -7.70
C LEU A 245 -24.14 -4.75 -7.67
N VAL A 246 -24.30 -5.92 -8.28
CA VAL A 246 -25.57 -6.66 -8.28
C VAL A 246 -25.98 -7.04 -6.85
N GLU A 247 -25.02 -7.39 -5.99
CA GLU A 247 -25.31 -7.73 -4.60
C GLU A 247 -25.65 -6.49 -3.76
N MET A 248 -24.99 -5.35 -4.00
CA MET A 248 -25.33 -4.07 -3.40
C MET A 248 -26.78 -3.67 -3.70
N GLU A 249 -27.24 -3.85 -4.94
CA GLU A 249 -28.63 -3.57 -5.36
C GLU A 249 -29.67 -4.39 -4.58
N LYS A 250 -29.32 -5.59 -4.11
CA LYS A 250 -30.22 -6.43 -3.29
C LYS A 250 -30.35 -5.93 -1.84
N VAL A 251 -29.49 -5.02 -1.38
CA VAL A 251 -29.53 -4.49 -0.01
C VAL A 251 -30.69 -3.49 0.11
N PRO A 252 -31.74 -3.78 0.90
CA PRO A 252 -32.89 -2.89 1.03
C PRO A 252 -32.50 -1.52 1.60
N GLN A 253 -33.19 -0.46 1.15
CA GLN A 253 -32.94 0.89 1.64
C GLN A 253 -33.02 1.01 3.17
N SER A 254 -33.99 0.34 3.81
CA SER A 254 -34.12 0.36 5.28
C SER A 254 -32.88 -0.16 5.99
N LEU A 255 -32.24 -1.21 5.45
CA LEU A 255 -31.03 -1.78 6.04
C LEU A 255 -29.82 -0.85 5.84
N ARG A 256 -29.76 -0.12 4.72
CA ARG A 256 -28.74 0.92 4.50
C ARG A 256 -28.88 2.06 5.51
N GLU A 257 -30.10 2.51 5.76
CA GLU A 257 -30.40 3.55 6.75
C GLU A 257 -30.09 3.10 8.19
N GLU A 258 -30.46 1.87 8.55
CA GLU A 258 -30.12 1.28 9.86
C GLU A 258 -28.61 1.19 10.06
N CYS A 259 -27.87 0.80 9.01
CA CYS A 259 -26.42 0.75 9.03
C CYS A 259 -25.81 2.14 9.23
N LEU A 260 -26.23 3.15 8.46
CA LEU A 260 -25.75 4.52 8.65
C LEU A 260 -26.08 5.05 10.06
N LYS A 261 -27.33 4.88 10.49
CA LYS A 261 -27.78 5.27 11.83
C LYS A 261 -26.96 4.63 12.94
N PHE A 262 -26.53 3.37 12.78
CA PHE A 262 -25.70 2.68 13.77
C PHE A 262 -24.40 3.42 14.08
N TYR A 263 -23.76 4.03 13.07
CA TYR A 263 -22.51 4.78 13.22
C TYR A 263 -22.77 6.22 13.68
N GLU A 264 -23.83 6.87 13.18
CA GLU A 264 -24.28 8.19 13.68
C GLU A 264 -24.62 8.13 15.18
N ASP A 265 -25.36 7.12 15.63
CA ASP A 265 -25.72 6.91 17.04
C ASP A 265 -24.50 6.61 17.93
N ARG A 266 -23.38 6.19 17.33
CA ARG A 266 -22.09 5.96 18.00
C ARG A 266 -21.14 7.15 17.90
N GLY A 267 -21.60 8.27 17.35
CA GLY A 267 -20.88 9.54 17.36
C GLY A 267 -19.96 9.75 16.16
N MET A 268 -19.98 8.90 15.14
CA MET A 268 -19.25 9.21 13.90
C MET A 268 -19.86 10.45 13.25
N THR A 269 -19.01 11.39 12.87
CA THR A 269 -19.44 12.64 12.21
C THR A 269 -19.25 12.51 10.71
N PHE A 270 -20.29 12.73 9.91
CA PHE A 270 -20.17 12.82 8.45
C PHE A 270 -20.31 14.27 8.02
N GLN A 271 -19.38 14.77 7.21
CA GLN A 271 -19.38 16.14 6.69
C GLN A 271 -20.32 16.27 5.49
N PHE A 272 -21.61 16.12 5.73
CA PHE A 272 -22.61 16.14 4.67
C PHE A 272 -22.77 17.53 4.03
N GLY A 273 -22.81 17.54 2.70
CA GLY A 273 -23.24 18.63 1.86
C GLY A 273 -24.34 18.18 0.89
N SER A 274 -24.42 18.85 -0.26
CA SER A 274 -25.48 18.68 -1.25
C SER A 274 -25.00 18.41 -2.67
N ASP A 275 -23.73 18.71 -2.98
CA ASP A 275 -23.11 18.46 -4.28
C ASP A 275 -22.17 17.27 -4.23
N ASP A 276 -22.55 16.11 -4.79
CA ASP A 276 -21.73 14.89 -4.76
C ASP A 276 -20.38 15.00 -5.50
N ALA A 277 -20.24 15.99 -6.38
CA ALA A 277 -19.01 16.29 -7.08
C ALA A 277 -17.94 16.90 -6.16
N THR A 278 -18.33 17.65 -5.13
CA THR A 278 -17.41 18.43 -4.30
C THR A 278 -17.57 18.21 -2.79
N GLU A 279 -18.71 17.70 -2.35
CA GLU A 279 -19.10 17.48 -0.96
C GLU A 279 -19.52 16.02 -0.74
N LEU A 280 -19.51 15.56 0.51
CA LEU A 280 -19.98 14.22 0.85
C LEU A 280 -21.51 14.25 0.95
N THR A 281 -22.18 13.31 0.32
CA THR A 281 -23.66 13.21 0.38
C THR A 281 -24.09 11.99 1.17
N ARG A 282 -25.32 12.02 1.70
CA ARG A 282 -25.89 10.89 2.44
C ARG A 282 -26.03 9.67 1.55
N GLU A 283 -26.41 9.88 0.30
CA GLU A 283 -26.61 8.86 -0.71
C GLU A 283 -25.32 8.06 -0.96
N GLN A 284 -24.17 8.73 -1.03
CA GLN A 284 -22.86 8.07 -1.14
C GLN A 284 -22.59 7.15 0.05
N VAL A 285 -22.89 7.59 1.29
CA VAL A 285 -22.65 6.78 2.49
C VAL A 285 -23.61 5.58 2.57
N LEU A 286 -24.87 5.76 2.15
CA LEU A 286 -25.84 4.67 2.06
C LEU A 286 -25.41 3.62 1.03
N GLU A 287 -24.79 4.04 -0.07
CA GLU A 287 -24.21 3.13 -1.06
C GLU A 287 -23.01 2.35 -0.48
N GLN A 288 -22.15 3.01 0.30
CA GLN A 288 -21.06 2.35 1.03
C GLN A 288 -21.58 1.35 2.08
N CYS A 289 -22.68 1.67 2.78
CA CYS A 289 -23.36 0.73 3.68
C CYS A 289 -23.82 -0.53 2.92
N ALA A 290 -24.36 -0.36 1.71
CA ALA A 290 -24.75 -1.49 0.86
C ALA A 290 -23.54 -2.33 0.43
N MET A 291 -22.42 -1.70 0.08
CA MET A 291 -21.17 -2.38 -0.26
C MET A 291 -20.65 -3.22 0.91
N MET A 292 -20.60 -2.65 2.12
CA MET A 292 -20.17 -3.35 3.33
C MET A 292 -21.01 -4.61 3.59
N ILE A 293 -22.34 -4.50 3.49
CA ILE A 293 -23.27 -5.62 3.69
C ILE A 293 -23.07 -6.68 2.60
N ALA A 294 -22.93 -6.26 1.34
CA ALA A 294 -22.70 -7.17 0.22
C ALA A 294 -21.38 -7.94 0.36
N MET A 295 -20.29 -7.25 0.74
CA MET A 295 -18.98 -7.88 1.00
C MET A 295 -19.08 -8.95 2.08
N ALA A 296 -19.73 -8.66 3.21
CA ALA A 296 -19.90 -9.64 4.30
C ALA A 296 -20.72 -10.87 3.86
N ARG A 297 -21.77 -10.68 3.05
CA ARG A 297 -22.53 -11.81 2.48
C ARG A 297 -21.67 -12.68 1.57
N PHE A 298 -20.79 -12.08 0.77
CA PHE A 298 -19.80 -12.84 -0.02
C PHE A 298 -18.82 -13.59 0.89
N THR A 299 -18.37 -13.00 2.00
CA THR A 299 -17.53 -13.67 2.99
C THR A 299 -18.16 -14.97 3.47
N THR A 300 -19.43 -14.96 3.88
CA THR A 300 -20.13 -16.20 4.29
C THR A 300 -20.37 -17.14 3.11
N ARG A 301 -20.90 -16.63 1.99
CA ARG A 301 -21.29 -17.43 0.81
C ARG A 301 -20.14 -18.24 0.22
N PHE A 302 -18.92 -17.68 0.22
CA PHE A 302 -17.73 -18.32 -0.33
C PHE A 302 -16.76 -18.86 0.73
N GLY A 303 -17.09 -18.75 2.02
CA GLY A 303 -16.23 -19.22 3.11
C GLY A 303 -14.88 -18.49 3.19
N LEU A 304 -14.88 -17.19 2.91
CA LEU A 304 -13.67 -16.38 2.84
C LEU A 304 -13.07 -16.16 4.24
N SER A 305 -11.75 -16.13 4.32
CA SER A 305 -11.01 -15.67 5.52
C SER A 305 -10.70 -14.17 5.48
N ALA A 306 -10.66 -13.59 4.28
CA ALA A 306 -10.51 -12.16 4.05
C ALA A 306 -11.24 -11.79 2.75
N VAL A 307 -11.72 -10.55 2.67
CA VAL A 307 -12.39 -10.00 1.49
C VAL A 307 -11.72 -8.69 1.09
N GLY A 308 -11.56 -8.41 -0.21
CA GLY A 308 -10.97 -7.15 -0.68
C GLY A 308 -11.64 -6.64 -1.94
N VAL A 309 -11.70 -5.32 -2.09
CA VAL A 309 -12.29 -4.68 -3.27
C VAL A 309 -11.20 -3.93 -4.02
N GLN A 310 -11.03 -4.21 -5.31
CA GLN A 310 -10.03 -3.49 -6.11
C GLN A 310 -10.39 -2.00 -6.16
N TYR A 311 -11.69 -1.74 -6.33
CA TYR A 311 -12.37 -0.46 -6.52
C TYR A 311 -11.84 0.35 -7.71
N GLN A 312 -10.58 0.78 -7.64
CA GLN A 312 -9.89 1.47 -8.70
C GLN A 312 -9.33 0.48 -9.75
N GLN A 313 -9.63 0.60 -11.05
CA GLN A 313 -10.31 1.70 -11.75
C GLN A 313 -11.74 1.36 -12.21
N GLY A 314 -12.25 0.13 -12.00
CA GLY A 314 -13.56 -0.29 -12.50
C GLY A 314 -14.74 0.35 -11.77
N LEU A 315 -14.80 0.19 -10.43
CA LEU A 315 -15.95 0.64 -9.64
C LEU A 315 -15.98 2.15 -9.42
N LYS A 316 -14.85 2.86 -9.53
CA LYS A 316 -14.83 4.32 -9.36
C LYS A 316 -15.76 5.10 -10.27
N ASP A 317 -16.15 4.51 -11.42
CA ASP A 317 -17.08 5.11 -12.38
C ASP A 317 -18.54 4.63 -12.15
N SER A 318 -18.74 3.66 -11.26
CA SER A 318 -20.01 2.95 -11.04
C SER A 318 -20.68 3.27 -9.70
N CYS A 319 -19.91 3.42 -8.62
CA CYS A 319 -20.42 3.68 -7.27
C CYS A 319 -19.46 4.54 -6.45
N ALA A 320 -19.93 5.01 -5.29
CA ALA A 320 -19.12 5.68 -4.28
C ALA A 320 -17.93 4.81 -3.83
N ALA A 321 -16.87 5.47 -3.37
CA ALA A 321 -15.63 4.85 -2.93
C ALA A 321 -15.82 3.82 -1.82
N SER A 322 -15.01 2.78 -1.81
CA SER A 322 -15.18 1.64 -0.90
C SER A 322 -14.75 1.91 0.55
N ASP A 323 -14.11 3.04 0.82
CA ASP A 323 -13.34 3.29 2.05
C ASP A 323 -14.11 3.11 3.35
N PHE A 324 -15.29 3.73 3.47
CA PHE A 324 -16.13 3.54 4.65
C PHE A 324 -16.53 2.06 4.81
N ALA A 325 -16.86 1.38 3.71
CA ALA A 325 -17.22 -0.03 3.75
C ALA A 325 -16.05 -0.91 4.18
N GLU A 326 -14.85 -0.66 3.64
CA GLU A 326 -13.64 -1.44 3.90
C GLU A 326 -13.11 -1.26 5.33
N GLY A 327 -13.08 -0.03 5.85
CA GLY A 327 -12.66 0.19 7.24
C GLY A 327 -13.70 -0.31 8.23
N ALA A 328 -14.99 -0.09 7.96
CA ALA A 328 -16.06 -0.51 8.86
C ALA A 328 -16.20 -2.04 8.92
N ILE A 329 -16.08 -2.77 7.81
CA ILE A 329 -16.14 -4.24 7.82
C ILE A 329 -14.95 -4.87 8.58
N GLY A 330 -13.79 -4.20 8.53
CA GLY A 330 -12.58 -4.56 9.25
C GLY A 330 -12.60 -4.25 10.76
N SER A 331 -13.69 -3.65 11.26
CA SER A 331 -13.86 -3.28 12.67
C SER A 331 -14.61 -4.36 13.45
N THR A 332 -14.29 -4.50 14.74
CA THR A 332 -15.08 -5.33 15.67
C THR A 332 -16.41 -4.65 16.01
N VAL A 333 -16.36 -3.34 16.25
CA VAL A 333 -17.52 -2.47 16.49
C VAL A 333 -18.10 -2.02 15.16
N ARG A 334 -18.77 -2.96 14.49
CA ARG A 334 -19.44 -2.73 13.21
C ARG A 334 -20.93 -3.04 13.29
N PHE A 335 -21.68 -2.55 12.31
CA PHE A 335 -23.10 -2.87 12.15
C PHE A 335 -23.32 -4.41 12.18
N PRO A 336 -24.33 -4.93 12.89
CA PRO A 336 -24.67 -6.35 12.88
C PRO A 336 -25.27 -6.72 11.52
N ILE A 337 -24.41 -7.13 10.58
CA ILE A 337 -24.79 -7.41 9.20
C ILE A 337 -25.60 -8.72 9.13
N PRO A 338 -26.86 -8.68 8.66
CA PRO A 338 -27.66 -9.88 8.45
C PRO A 338 -27.30 -10.55 7.11
N ASP A 339 -27.19 -11.87 7.14
CA ASP A 339 -27.16 -12.72 5.96
C ASP A 339 -28.56 -12.81 5.31
N GLU A 340 -28.66 -13.51 4.19
CA GLU A 340 -29.93 -13.73 3.46
C GLU A 340 -31.00 -14.44 4.30
N ASP A 341 -30.59 -15.29 5.25
CA ASP A 341 -31.49 -15.99 6.18
C ASP A 341 -31.79 -15.22 7.48
N GLY A 342 -31.21 -14.02 7.62
CA GLY A 342 -31.36 -13.16 8.79
C GLY A 342 -30.39 -13.46 9.94
N SER A 343 -29.51 -14.46 9.82
CA SER A 343 -28.43 -14.70 10.79
C SER A 343 -27.39 -13.58 10.75
N ILE A 344 -26.75 -13.27 11.88
CA ILE A 344 -25.73 -12.22 11.92
C ILE A 344 -24.36 -12.79 11.53
N ILE A 345 -23.77 -12.20 10.49
CA ILE A 345 -22.46 -12.60 9.99
C ILE A 345 -21.40 -12.14 10.97
N TRP A 346 -20.60 -13.08 11.50
CA TRP A 346 -19.38 -12.86 12.28
C TRP A 346 -19.56 -11.90 13.48
N GLU A 347 -20.69 -11.99 14.19
CA GLU A 347 -21.04 -11.06 15.28
C GLU A 347 -19.86 -10.79 16.25
N GLY A 348 -19.55 -9.52 16.48
CA GLY A 348 -18.47 -9.09 17.37
C GLY A 348 -17.06 -9.47 16.89
N LYS A 349 -16.88 -9.77 15.60
CA LYS A 349 -15.58 -10.03 15.00
C LYS A 349 -15.35 -9.19 13.74
N PRO A 350 -14.11 -8.73 13.51
CA PRO A 350 -13.75 -8.06 12.27
C PRO A 350 -13.67 -9.08 11.14
N ILE A 351 -14.04 -8.67 9.93
CA ILE A 351 -13.74 -9.41 8.70
C ILE A 351 -12.50 -8.75 8.11
N PRO A 352 -11.35 -9.44 7.98
CA PRO A 352 -10.15 -8.86 7.38
C PRO A 352 -10.46 -8.29 5.99
N CYS A 353 -10.22 -6.98 5.83
CA CYS A 353 -10.50 -6.27 4.60
C CYS A 353 -9.21 -5.90 3.87
N ILE A 354 -9.04 -6.43 2.66
CA ILE A 354 -7.84 -6.27 1.85
C ILE A 354 -8.05 -5.08 0.91
N ASN A 355 -7.75 -3.89 1.42
CA ASN A 355 -7.79 -2.68 0.60
C ASN A 355 -6.92 -2.84 -0.65
N GLU A 356 -7.43 -2.31 -1.76
CA GLU A 356 -6.75 -2.31 -3.07
C GLU A 356 -6.36 -3.71 -3.56
N VAL A 357 -6.98 -4.77 -3.02
CA VAL A 357 -6.71 -6.18 -3.36
C VAL A 357 -5.22 -6.55 -3.36
N ASP A 358 -4.43 -5.87 -2.54
CA ASP A 358 -2.99 -6.09 -2.46
C ASP A 358 -2.68 -7.37 -1.70
N MET A 359 -2.27 -8.41 -2.44
CA MET A 359 -1.98 -9.73 -1.87
C MET A 359 -0.79 -9.69 -0.90
N GLY A 360 0.11 -8.71 -1.02
CA GLY A 360 1.23 -8.53 -0.12
C GLY A 360 0.83 -8.01 1.26
N THR A 361 -0.35 -7.39 1.40
CA THR A 361 -1.00 -7.19 2.70
C THR A 361 -1.97 -8.32 3.03
N ALA A 362 -2.65 -8.92 2.04
CA ALA A 362 -3.65 -9.96 2.29
C ALA A 362 -3.08 -11.14 3.08
N ILE A 363 -1.85 -11.53 2.75
CA ILE A 363 -1.11 -12.59 3.44
C ILE A 363 -0.95 -12.25 4.94
N PRO A 364 -0.18 -11.20 5.33
CA PRO A 364 0.00 -10.89 6.74
C PRO A 364 -1.30 -10.52 7.45
N GLN A 365 -2.20 -9.75 6.82
CA GLN A 365 -3.43 -9.29 7.46
C GLN A 365 -4.34 -10.46 7.89
N THR A 366 -4.54 -11.44 7.00
CA THR A 366 -5.32 -12.64 7.31
C THR A 366 -4.63 -13.53 8.33
N MET A 367 -3.29 -13.66 8.25
CA MET A 367 -2.50 -14.42 9.20
C MET A 367 -2.54 -13.81 10.61
N MET A 368 -2.38 -12.48 10.71
CA MET A 368 -2.43 -11.71 11.94
C MET A 368 -3.80 -11.87 12.60
N TRP A 369 -4.88 -11.63 11.85
CA TRP A 369 -6.23 -11.81 12.34
C TRP A 369 -6.45 -13.20 12.91
N ARG A 370 -6.06 -14.26 12.18
CA ARG A 370 -6.25 -15.63 12.64
C ARG A 370 -5.51 -15.91 13.94
N LEU A 371 -4.26 -15.44 14.04
CA LEU A 371 -3.44 -15.61 15.23
C LEU A 371 -4.03 -14.87 16.44
N LEU A 372 -4.35 -13.59 16.26
CA LEU A 372 -4.86 -12.73 17.31
C LEU A 372 -6.22 -13.23 17.83
N ASP A 373 -7.14 -13.61 16.92
CA ASP A 373 -8.43 -14.21 17.27
C ASP A 373 -8.26 -15.53 18.05
N ALA A 374 -7.33 -16.39 17.61
CA ALA A 374 -7.02 -17.64 18.32
C ALA A 374 -6.42 -17.42 19.72
N MET A 375 -5.72 -16.30 19.92
CA MET A 375 -5.17 -15.89 21.22
C MET A 375 -6.17 -15.11 22.07
N GLY A 376 -7.37 -14.80 21.57
CA GLY A 376 -8.37 -13.98 22.27
C GLY A 376 -7.95 -12.52 22.42
N LEU A 377 -7.14 -12.01 21.49
CA LEU A 377 -6.67 -10.63 21.44
C LEU A 377 -7.47 -9.81 20.41
N PRO A 378 -7.44 -8.46 20.49
CA PRO A 378 -7.95 -7.61 19.41
C PRO A 378 -7.32 -8.02 18.06
N ALA A 379 -8.15 -8.22 17.05
CA ALA A 379 -7.75 -8.84 15.78
C ALA A 379 -8.01 -7.92 14.58
N GLU A 380 -8.27 -6.63 14.82
CA GLU A 380 -8.42 -5.63 13.78
C GLU A 380 -7.06 -5.35 13.15
N THR A 381 -7.00 -5.51 11.84
CA THR A 381 -5.77 -5.42 11.06
C THR A 381 -6.03 -4.54 9.85
N THR A 382 -5.04 -3.75 9.45
CA THR A 382 -5.15 -2.88 8.27
C THR A 382 -3.80 -2.71 7.60
N LEU A 383 -3.81 -2.29 6.35
CA LEU A 383 -2.62 -1.76 5.69
C LEU A 383 -2.52 -0.24 5.94
N HIS A 384 -1.33 0.31 5.76
CA HIS A 384 -1.07 1.73 5.56
C HIS A 384 -0.12 1.93 4.39
N ASP A 385 -0.27 3.02 3.64
CA ASP A 385 0.85 3.50 2.82
C ASP A 385 1.97 4.01 3.74
N VAL A 386 3.21 3.67 3.39
CA VAL A 386 4.40 4.35 3.87
C VAL A 386 4.46 5.71 3.16
N ARG A 387 3.61 6.64 3.61
CA ARG A 387 3.27 7.86 2.87
C ARG A 387 4.40 8.89 2.92
N TRP A 388 4.80 9.27 4.14
CA TRP A 388 5.79 10.32 4.38
C TRP A 388 6.32 10.23 5.82
N GLY A 389 7.12 11.20 6.26
CA GLY A 389 7.45 11.39 7.67
C GLY A 389 8.25 12.68 7.88
N SER A 390 8.32 13.14 9.11
CA SER A 390 9.08 14.34 9.46
C SER A 390 9.52 14.31 10.93
N GLU A 391 10.56 15.08 11.25
CA GLU A 391 11.02 15.24 12.63
C GLU A 391 10.06 16.12 13.43
N TYR A 392 9.83 15.73 14.69
CA TYR A 392 9.16 16.53 15.70
C TYR A 392 9.86 16.29 17.04
N GLU A 393 10.28 17.37 17.70
CA GLU A 393 10.98 17.33 19.00
C GLU A 393 12.17 16.34 19.05
N GLY A 394 12.93 16.25 17.95
CA GLY A 394 14.12 15.39 17.85
C GLY A 394 13.83 13.92 17.56
N THR A 395 12.58 13.56 17.28
CA THR A 395 12.18 12.20 16.85
C THR A 395 11.63 12.24 15.43
N PHE A 396 12.08 11.34 14.57
CA PHE A 396 11.47 11.14 13.26
C PHE A 396 10.23 10.25 13.38
N TYR A 397 9.07 10.77 13.01
CA TYR A 397 7.82 10.01 12.93
C TYR A 397 7.45 9.75 11.48
N TRP A 398 7.19 8.47 11.19
CA TRP A 398 6.52 8.05 9.97
C TRP A 398 5.06 8.44 10.02
N ASP A 399 4.55 8.87 8.87
CA ASP A 399 3.15 9.13 8.59
C ASP A 399 2.64 7.97 7.74
N PHE A 400 1.96 7.04 8.42
CA PHE A 400 1.31 5.89 7.81
C PHE A 400 -0.14 6.25 7.50
N GLU A 401 -0.47 6.39 6.22
CA GLU A 401 -1.71 7.02 5.76
C GLU A 401 -2.33 6.19 4.63
N ILE A 402 -3.15 5.19 4.97
CA ILE A 402 -3.93 4.45 3.95
C ILE A 402 -4.90 5.39 3.22
N SER A 403 -5.15 5.08 1.96
CA SER A 403 -5.98 5.82 1.00
C SER A 403 -7.48 5.98 1.33
N GLY A 404 -7.87 5.92 2.61
CA GLY A 404 -9.16 6.40 3.09
C GLY A 404 -9.82 5.60 4.21
N SER A 405 -9.32 4.41 4.58
CA SER A 405 -10.03 3.51 5.50
C SER A 405 -9.17 2.84 6.56
N VAL A 406 -9.58 2.91 7.82
CA VAL A 406 -9.03 2.07 8.90
C VAL A 406 -10.16 1.47 9.73
N PRO A 407 -9.93 0.32 10.41
CA PRO A 407 -10.83 -0.13 11.47
C PRO A 407 -10.99 0.95 12.53
N PHE A 408 -12.20 1.14 13.05
CA PHE A 408 -12.48 2.18 14.04
C PHE A 408 -11.63 2.00 15.30
N GLU A 409 -11.30 0.76 15.67
CA GLU A 409 -10.45 0.43 16.83
C GLU A 409 -9.02 0.97 16.71
N HIS A 410 -8.56 1.30 15.50
CA HIS A 410 -7.25 1.91 15.28
C HIS A 410 -7.28 3.43 15.56
N LEU A 411 -8.46 4.06 15.56
CA LEU A 411 -8.62 5.49 15.81
C LEU A 411 -8.71 5.83 17.30
N LYS A 412 -8.13 6.97 17.66
CA LYS A 412 -8.38 7.64 18.94
C LYS A 412 -9.86 7.96 19.05
N GLY A 413 -10.54 7.39 20.04
CA GLY A 413 -11.98 7.60 20.25
C GLY A 413 -12.89 6.64 19.48
N GLY A 414 -12.34 5.64 18.76
CA GLY A 414 -13.14 4.64 18.06
C GLY A 414 -14.03 5.26 16.98
N VAL A 415 -15.26 4.75 16.85
CA VAL A 415 -16.28 5.28 15.93
C VAL A 415 -16.53 6.78 16.14
N ALA A 416 -16.57 7.24 17.39
CA ALA A 416 -16.79 8.66 17.72
C ALA A 416 -15.60 9.56 17.37
N GLY A 417 -14.41 8.98 17.20
CA GLY A 417 -13.21 9.68 16.75
C GLY A 417 -13.11 9.82 15.23
N ALA A 418 -13.98 9.14 14.48
CA ALA A 418 -13.97 9.15 13.03
C ALA A 418 -14.77 10.33 12.45
N THR A 419 -14.19 10.95 11.42
CA THR A 419 -14.90 11.92 10.57
C THR A 419 -14.95 11.41 9.13
N GLY A 420 -16.14 11.37 8.55
CA GLY A 420 -16.35 11.09 7.14
C GLY A 420 -16.21 12.34 6.29
N TYR A 421 -15.13 12.41 5.50
CA TYR A 421 -14.96 13.43 4.45
C TYR A 421 -15.26 12.81 3.08
N ARG A 422 -15.62 13.66 2.11
CA ARG A 422 -15.67 13.24 0.72
C ARG A 422 -14.27 12.89 0.25
N GLN A 423 -14.07 11.71 -0.29
CA GLN A 423 -12.81 11.35 -0.94
C GLN A 423 -12.37 12.39 -1.99
N PRO A 424 -11.08 12.63 -2.25
CA PRO A 424 -10.63 13.62 -3.22
C PRO A 424 -11.13 13.35 -4.65
N ALA A 425 -11.74 14.36 -5.28
CA ALA A 425 -12.37 14.22 -6.60
C ALA A 425 -11.41 13.83 -7.73
N MET A 426 -10.13 14.20 -7.62
CA MET A 426 -9.10 13.85 -8.60
C MET A 426 -8.89 12.33 -8.73
N TYR A 427 -9.13 11.58 -7.66
CA TYR A 427 -8.95 10.12 -7.60
C TYR A 427 -10.29 9.38 -7.62
N PHE A 428 -11.31 9.96 -7.00
CA PHE A 428 -12.62 9.36 -6.72
C PHE A 428 -13.75 10.24 -7.27
N PRO A 429 -14.09 10.13 -8.57
CA PRO A 429 -15.08 11.02 -9.21
C PRO A 429 -16.47 10.88 -8.58
N LYS A 430 -16.86 9.67 -8.18
CA LYS A 430 -18.13 9.38 -7.48
C LYS A 430 -18.13 9.69 -5.98
N GLY A 431 -17.05 10.24 -5.43
CA GLY A 431 -16.92 10.56 -4.01
C GLY A 431 -17.07 9.32 -3.13
N GLY A 432 -17.71 9.46 -1.97
CA GLY A 432 -17.73 8.45 -0.91
C GLY A 432 -17.03 8.96 0.35
N SER A 433 -17.49 8.49 1.51
CA SER A 433 -16.90 8.85 2.80
C SER A 433 -15.60 8.09 3.02
N SER A 434 -14.56 8.80 3.41
CA SER A 434 -13.42 8.20 4.11
C SER A 434 -13.78 7.87 5.57
N ILE A 435 -12.86 7.23 6.29
CA ILE A 435 -12.81 7.14 7.74
C ILE A 435 -11.55 7.89 8.19
N ALA A 436 -11.66 9.21 8.35
CA ALA A 436 -10.55 10.04 8.77
C ALA A 436 -10.45 10.13 10.29
N GLY A 437 -9.23 10.26 10.80
CA GLY A 437 -8.96 10.44 12.21
C GLY A 437 -7.50 10.22 12.54
N GLN A 438 -7.12 10.54 13.79
CA GLN A 438 -5.81 10.21 14.32
C GLN A 438 -5.83 8.78 14.84
N CYS A 439 -4.88 7.95 14.41
CA CYS A 439 -4.73 6.64 15.04
C CYS A 439 -4.31 6.79 16.51
N LYS A 440 -4.79 5.88 17.37
CA LYS A 440 -4.51 5.92 18.82
C LYS A 440 -3.06 5.57 19.12
N ALA A 441 -2.56 6.02 20.27
CA ALA A 441 -1.25 5.62 20.73
C ALA A 441 -1.24 4.13 21.14
N GLY A 442 -0.13 3.44 20.90
CA GLY A 442 0.04 2.07 21.36
C GLY A 442 1.08 1.25 20.59
N ALA A 443 1.49 0.15 21.21
CA ALA A 443 2.38 -0.82 20.58
C ALA A 443 1.66 -1.58 19.46
N PHE A 444 2.39 -1.87 18.40
CA PHE A 444 1.94 -2.70 17.30
C PHE A 444 3.07 -3.57 16.79
N PHE A 445 2.69 -4.64 16.08
CA PHE A 445 3.61 -5.32 15.18
C PHE A 445 3.13 -5.12 13.75
N TRP A 446 4.08 -5.16 12.84
CA TRP A 446 3.83 -4.95 11.43
C TRP A 446 4.44 -6.07 10.60
N ALA A 447 3.89 -6.28 9.42
CA ALA A 447 4.45 -7.18 8.45
C ALA A 447 4.20 -6.71 7.02
N ARG A 448 5.02 -7.20 6.10
CA ARG A 448 4.80 -7.05 4.67
C ARG A 448 5.27 -8.30 3.93
N ALA A 449 4.39 -8.91 3.15
CA ALA A 449 4.78 -9.94 2.21
C ALA A 449 5.20 -9.34 0.87
N HIS A 450 6.23 -9.91 0.25
CA HIS A 450 6.55 -9.77 -1.16
C HIS A 450 6.87 -11.16 -1.74
N TYR A 451 7.08 -11.26 -3.05
CA TYR A 451 7.47 -12.50 -3.68
C TYR A 451 8.66 -12.34 -4.62
N GLU A 452 9.47 -13.40 -4.69
CA GLU A 452 10.53 -13.58 -5.67
C GLU A 452 10.37 -14.96 -6.31
N GLY A 453 10.18 -14.99 -7.63
CA GLY A 453 9.78 -16.21 -8.33
C GLY A 453 8.43 -16.72 -7.84
N THR A 454 8.42 -17.82 -7.08
CA THR A 454 7.21 -18.33 -6.41
C THR A 454 7.37 -18.44 -4.90
N GLN A 455 8.41 -17.85 -4.33
CA GLN A 455 8.65 -17.85 -2.88
C GLN A 455 7.99 -16.63 -2.27
N VAL A 456 7.34 -16.80 -1.13
CA VAL A 456 6.82 -15.70 -0.31
C VAL A 456 7.89 -15.33 0.71
N ILE A 457 8.20 -14.04 0.78
CA ILE A 457 9.12 -13.47 1.76
C ILE A 457 8.35 -12.47 2.60
N MET A 458 8.48 -12.54 3.92
CA MET A 458 7.78 -11.65 4.84
C MET A 458 8.76 -10.88 5.71
N HIS A 459 8.69 -9.55 5.61
CA HIS A 459 9.33 -8.64 6.55
C HIS A 459 8.42 -8.51 7.77
N ILE A 460 8.99 -8.60 8.97
CA ILE A 460 8.24 -8.53 10.24
C ILE A 460 9.00 -7.61 11.19
N GLY A 461 8.30 -6.70 11.87
CA GLY A 461 8.89 -5.87 12.91
C GLY A 461 7.88 -5.37 13.91
N THR A 462 8.33 -4.53 14.83
CA THR A 462 7.49 -3.87 15.85
C THR A 462 7.61 -2.36 15.76
N GLY A 463 6.68 -1.65 16.37
CA GLY A 463 6.68 -0.20 16.43
C GLY A 463 5.69 0.33 17.44
N ASN A 464 5.66 1.66 17.56
CA ASN A 464 4.83 2.39 18.49
C ASN A 464 4.11 3.51 17.76
N ALA A 465 2.77 3.47 17.78
CA ALA A 465 1.92 4.55 17.33
C ALA A 465 1.86 5.62 18.41
N VAL A 466 1.80 6.88 18.03
CA VAL A 466 1.75 8.01 18.95
C VAL A 466 0.60 8.94 18.61
N GLU A 467 -0.01 9.49 19.66
CA GLU A 467 -0.92 10.62 19.51
C GLU A 467 -0.10 11.91 19.60
N LEU A 468 0.07 12.61 18.47
CA LEU A 468 0.75 13.89 18.42
C LEU A 468 -0.19 15.02 18.90
N PRO A 469 0.37 16.11 19.46
CA PRO A 469 -0.42 17.30 19.77
C PRO A 469 -1.21 17.80 18.56
N GLU A 470 -2.39 18.36 18.80
CA GLU A 470 -3.35 18.75 17.76
C GLU A 470 -2.72 19.58 16.64
N ASP A 471 -1.92 20.60 16.99
CA ASP A 471 -1.28 21.49 16.01
C ASP A 471 -0.30 20.74 15.09
N GLU A 472 0.45 19.77 15.64
CA GLU A 472 1.41 18.98 14.87
C GLU A 472 0.69 17.93 14.02
N PHE A 473 -0.34 17.29 14.55
CA PHE A 473 -1.18 16.36 13.81
C PHE A 473 -1.84 17.06 12.61
N GLU A 474 -2.41 18.24 12.84
CA GLU A 474 -3.06 19.05 11.79
C GLU A 474 -2.07 19.56 10.74
N ARG A 475 -0.83 19.89 11.14
CA ARG A 475 0.24 20.24 10.18
C ARG A 475 0.53 19.07 9.24
N ARG A 476 0.62 17.84 9.77
CA ARG A 476 0.91 16.64 8.98
C ARG A 476 -0.23 16.30 8.04
N ARG A 477 -1.49 16.33 8.51
CA ARG A 477 -2.68 16.13 7.67
C ARG A 477 -2.74 17.09 6.50
N LYS A 478 -2.38 18.37 6.71
CA LYS A 478 -2.31 19.38 5.65
C LYS A 478 -1.15 19.18 4.68
N ALA A 479 -0.11 18.46 5.09
CA ALA A 479 1.05 18.15 4.26
C ALA A 479 0.83 16.91 3.38
N THR A 480 -0.18 16.11 3.66
CA THR A 480 -0.53 14.87 2.95
C THR A 480 -1.98 14.94 2.44
N THR A 481 -2.78 13.88 2.60
CA THR A 481 -4.18 13.84 2.16
C THR A 481 -5.11 14.05 3.35
N TYR A 482 -5.65 15.26 3.48
CA TYR A 482 -6.38 15.68 4.68
C TYR A 482 -7.55 14.77 5.06
N GLU A 483 -8.22 14.22 4.06
CA GLU A 483 -9.41 13.37 4.18
C GLU A 483 -9.10 11.95 4.66
N TRP A 484 -7.84 11.55 4.77
CA TRP A 484 -7.45 10.18 5.10
C TRP A 484 -7.10 9.99 6.59
N PRO A 485 -7.20 8.76 7.12
CA PRO A 485 -6.72 8.45 8.46
C PRO A 485 -5.20 8.48 8.52
N LEU A 486 -4.66 9.08 9.58
CA LEU A 486 -3.23 9.26 9.75
C LEU A 486 -2.75 8.60 11.04
N MET A 487 -1.81 7.67 10.88
CA MET A 487 -1.06 7.03 11.96
C MET A 487 0.34 7.62 12.01
N ASN A 488 0.64 8.34 13.09
CA ASN A 488 2.01 8.77 13.37
C ASN A 488 2.71 7.69 14.20
N CYS A 489 3.89 7.24 13.77
CA CYS A 489 4.56 6.13 14.46
C CYS A 489 6.08 6.14 14.32
N THR A 490 6.73 5.40 15.22
CA THR A 490 8.12 4.96 15.09
C THR A 490 8.18 3.45 14.90
N LEU A 491 9.24 2.96 14.23
CA LEU A 491 9.52 1.54 14.08
C LEU A 491 10.73 1.17 14.95
N ASP A 492 10.66 0.05 15.67
CA ASP A 492 11.65 -0.28 16.69
C ASP A 492 12.97 -0.74 16.05
N GLY A 493 14.02 0.08 16.19
CA GLY A 493 15.33 -0.20 15.61
C GLY A 493 15.37 -0.09 14.08
N VAL A 494 14.42 0.63 13.47
CA VAL A 494 14.36 0.88 12.03
C VAL A 494 14.19 2.38 11.79
N GLY A 495 15.22 3.02 11.25
CA GLY A 495 15.22 4.44 10.92
C GLY A 495 14.51 4.75 9.59
N ARG A 496 14.44 6.05 9.26
CA ARG A 496 13.88 6.52 7.99
C ARG A 496 14.55 5.85 6.78
N ASP A 497 15.87 5.93 6.75
CA ASP A 497 16.65 5.50 5.59
C ASP A 497 16.74 3.97 5.50
N ASP A 498 16.67 3.26 6.63
CA ASP A 498 16.58 1.80 6.67
C ASP A 498 15.32 1.29 5.94
N LEU A 499 14.15 1.85 6.29
CA LEU A 499 12.90 1.45 5.67
C LEU A 499 12.91 1.75 4.16
N MET A 500 13.38 2.93 3.76
CA MET A 500 13.50 3.32 2.35
C MET A 500 14.45 2.41 1.55
N ALA A 501 15.55 1.99 2.17
CA ALA A 501 16.53 1.12 1.56
C ALA A 501 16.01 -0.30 1.30
N GLY A 502 15.30 -0.89 2.26
CA GLY A 502 15.01 -2.32 2.28
C GLY A 502 13.54 -2.72 2.07
N HIS A 503 12.57 -1.85 2.34
CA HIS A 503 11.15 -2.21 2.29
C HIS A 503 10.70 -2.48 0.84
N GLN A 504 9.95 -3.56 0.62
CA GLN A 504 9.62 -4.05 -0.73
C GLN A 504 8.18 -3.74 -1.15
N SER A 505 7.63 -2.61 -0.70
CA SER A 505 6.27 -2.19 -1.04
C SER A 505 5.97 -0.77 -0.60
N ASN A 506 5.00 -0.13 -1.24
CA ASN A 506 4.36 1.07 -0.72
C ASN A 506 3.55 0.82 0.56
N HIS A 507 2.91 -0.34 0.69
CA HIS A 507 2.11 -0.68 1.88
C HIS A 507 2.90 -1.37 3.00
N ILE A 508 2.39 -1.23 4.23
CA ILE A 508 2.79 -1.96 5.44
C ILE A 508 1.54 -2.39 6.21
N THR A 509 1.49 -3.63 6.69
CA THR A 509 0.33 -4.16 7.43
C THR A 509 0.56 -4.05 8.92
N VAL A 510 -0.43 -3.56 9.67
CA VAL A 510 -0.34 -3.25 11.11
C VAL A 510 -1.44 -3.95 11.90
N ALA A 511 -1.10 -4.40 13.10
CA ALA A 511 -2.05 -4.82 14.12
C ALA A 511 -1.60 -4.32 15.51
N TYR A 512 -2.50 -3.63 16.23
CA TYR A 512 -2.26 -3.22 17.61
C TYR A 512 -2.24 -4.43 18.54
N VAL A 513 -1.29 -4.46 19.47
CA VAL A 513 -1.16 -5.53 20.46
C VAL A 513 -0.85 -4.91 21.83
N PRO A 514 -1.45 -5.40 22.93
CA PRO A 514 -1.04 -4.98 24.27
C PRO A 514 0.47 -5.16 24.47
N GLU A 515 1.14 -4.17 25.05
CA GLU A 515 2.60 -4.16 25.18
C GLU A 515 3.14 -5.39 25.91
N ASP A 516 2.42 -5.86 26.94
CA ASP A 516 2.76 -7.07 27.71
C ASP A 516 2.59 -8.38 26.92
N LYS A 517 1.96 -8.33 25.74
CA LYS A 517 1.74 -9.47 24.83
C LYS A 517 2.57 -9.40 23.56
N LEU A 518 3.22 -8.26 23.26
CA LEU A 518 3.90 -8.02 22.00
C LEU A 518 4.95 -9.09 21.67
N ARG A 519 5.78 -9.47 22.66
CA ARG A 519 6.79 -10.52 22.51
C ARG A 519 6.17 -11.86 22.12
N ASP A 520 5.17 -12.31 22.87
CA ASP A 520 4.52 -13.60 22.63
C ASP A 520 3.84 -13.63 21.25
N VAL A 521 3.13 -12.56 20.89
CA VAL A 521 2.49 -12.45 19.57
C VAL A 521 3.52 -12.46 18.44
N LEU A 522 4.62 -11.72 18.58
CA LEU A 522 5.67 -11.68 17.57
C LEU A 522 6.34 -13.06 17.39
N GLN A 523 6.67 -13.74 18.50
CA GLN A 523 7.23 -15.09 18.45
C GLN A 523 6.28 -16.08 17.78
N ALA A 524 4.98 -16.01 18.11
CA ALA A 524 3.96 -16.86 17.52
C ALA A 524 3.77 -16.55 16.02
N PHE A 525 3.77 -15.28 15.62
CA PHE A 525 3.60 -14.88 14.22
C PHE A 525 4.79 -15.28 13.34
N VAL A 526 6.02 -15.14 13.86
CA VAL A 526 7.23 -15.63 13.18
C VAL A 526 7.18 -17.15 13.02
N ALA A 527 6.83 -17.88 14.08
CA ALA A 527 6.71 -19.34 14.02
C ALA A 527 5.63 -19.78 13.02
N GLN A 528 4.47 -19.13 13.03
CA GLN A 528 3.38 -19.35 12.07
C GLN A 528 3.86 -19.19 10.63
N ALA A 529 4.59 -18.11 10.33
CA ALA A 529 5.12 -17.85 8.99
C ALA A 529 6.10 -18.94 8.54
N LEU A 530 7.04 -19.32 9.41
CA LEU A 530 7.99 -20.40 9.12
C LEU A 530 7.27 -21.73 8.88
N THR A 531 6.25 -22.05 9.67
CA THR A 531 5.41 -23.25 9.48
C THR A 531 4.71 -23.28 8.13
N GLN A 532 4.23 -22.11 7.66
CA GLN A 532 3.61 -21.97 6.34
C GLN A 532 4.63 -21.97 5.18
N GLY A 533 5.93 -22.15 5.45
CA GLY A 533 6.98 -22.17 4.43
C GLY A 533 7.36 -20.79 3.90
N ILE A 534 7.03 -19.72 4.64
CA ILE A 534 7.37 -18.35 4.27
C ILE A 534 8.79 -18.03 4.75
N ASN A 535 9.59 -17.40 3.88
CA ASN A 535 10.91 -16.89 4.25
C ASN A 535 10.76 -15.62 5.09
N VAL A 536 11.26 -15.65 6.33
CA VAL A 536 11.07 -14.53 7.27
C VAL A 536 12.33 -13.67 7.36
N LYS A 537 12.15 -12.35 7.25
CA LYS A 537 13.14 -11.33 7.59
C LYS A 537 12.63 -10.51 8.78
N ILE A 538 13.31 -10.62 9.92
CA ILE A 538 12.99 -9.83 11.12
C ILE A 538 13.69 -8.46 11.05
N ALA A 539 12.96 -7.41 11.38
CA ALA A 539 13.39 -6.03 11.23
C ALA A 539 13.83 -5.40 12.57
N GLY A 540 14.96 -4.69 12.55
CA GLY A 540 15.40 -3.82 13.64
C GLY A 540 15.55 -4.54 14.98
N SER A 541 14.98 -3.96 16.03
CA SER A 541 15.03 -4.49 17.39
C SER A 541 14.05 -5.63 17.66
N ALA A 542 13.13 -5.93 16.74
CA ALA A 542 12.20 -7.06 16.91
C ALA A 542 12.92 -8.41 17.02
N LYS A 543 14.15 -8.52 16.50
CA LYS A 543 15.01 -9.71 16.64
C LYS A 543 15.34 -10.04 18.10
N ASP A 544 15.39 -9.04 18.99
CA ASP A 544 15.74 -9.21 20.40
C ASP A 544 14.61 -9.89 21.20
N MET A 545 13.46 -10.12 20.54
CA MET A 545 12.30 -10.81 21.07
C MET A 545 12.17 -12.27 20.60
N LEU A 546 13.04 -12.77 19.70
CA LEU A 546 12.93 -14.12 19.11
C LEU A 546 13.64 -15.24 19.88
#